data_AF-A0AA40FJZ8-F1
#
_entry.id   AF-A0AA40FJZ8-F1
#
_cell.length_a   1.000
_cell.length_b   1.000
_cell.length_c   1.000
_cell.angle_alpha   90.00
_cell.angle_beta   90.00
_cell.angle_gamma   90.00
#
_symmetry.space_group_name_H-M   'P 1'
#
loop_
_entity.id
_entity.type
_entity.pdbx_description
1 polymer ?
#
loop_
_entity_poly.entity_id
_entity_poly.type
_entity_poly.pdbx_seq_one_letter_code
_entity_poly.pdbx_strand_id
1 'polypeptide(L)'
;MASSNSGGVKVMNIGGRVMNERERLIGMLDEERAWRARFLKSQHLAPDEPLMSKEYYKHYYNPFRRFYRVPLNAFERLLTPVVGAQSALVIRYCTAKILMGMCAVYGGWYYYNYNTATWMRQSAWRKIQTRPAKIPGTKDYKGLEKPPKPFATFGFENSPI
;
A
#
# COMPACT_ATOMS: atom_id res chain seq x y z
N MET A 1 -1.27 -21.14 -19.87
CA MET A 1 -0.16 -20.65 -20.71
C MET A 1 0.58 -19.58 -19.94
N ALA A 2 1.74 -19.90 -19.36
CA ALA A 2 2.56 -18.91 -18.68
C ALA A 2 3.27 -18.06 -19.76
N SER A 3 2.85 -16.81 -19.94
CA SER A 3 3.55 -15.86 -20.81
C SER A 3 4.89 -15.51 -20.18
N SER A 4 6.00 -15.79 -20.85
CA SER A 4 7.32 -15.31 -20.40
C SER A 4 7.37 -13.78 -20.51
N ASN A 5 7.92 -13.09 -19.51
CA ASN A 5 8.04 -11.62 -19.46
C ASN A 5 8.80 -11.00 -20.65
N SER A 6 9.52 -11.82 -21.42
CA SER A 6 10.38 -11.42 -22.54
C SER A 6 10.01 -12.10 -23.86
N GLY A 7 8.79 -12.63 -23.98
CA GLY A 7 8.29 -13.22 -25.24
C GLY A 7 9.12 -14.38 -25.78
N GLY A 8 9.75 -15.18 -24.91
CA GLY A 8 10.59 -16.33 -25.26
C GLY A 8 12.07 -16.02 -25.40
N VAL A 9 12.50 -14.76 -25.26
CA VAL A 9 13.92 -14.36 -25.34
C VAL A 9 14.57 -14.39 -23.96
N LYS A 10 15.82 -14.86 -23.86
CA LYS A 10 16.58 -14.82 -22.59
C LYS A 10 16.83 -13.37 -22.19
N VAL A 11 16.32 -12.95 -21.03
CA VAL A 11 16.59 -11.62 -20.48
C VAL A 11 18.07 -11.52 -20.16
N MET A 12 18.75 -10.55 -20.78
CA MET A 12 20.15 -10.25 -20.50
C MET A 12 20.27 -8.86 -19.89
N ASN A 13 21.14 -8.74 -18.88
CA ASN A 13 21.42 -7.45 -18.27
C ASN A 13 22.33 -6.62 -19.19
N ILE A 14 21.91 -5.40 -19.52
CA ILE A 14 22.65 -4.45 -20.37
C ILE A 14 24.03 -4.12 -19.76
N GLY A 15 24.13 -4.11 -18.42
CA GLY A 15 25.38 -3.82 -17.70
C GLY A 15 26.42 -4.94 -17.78
N GLY A 16 26.05 -6.14 -18.25
CA GLY A 16 26.93 -7.29 -18.38
C GLY A 16 27.49 -7.81 -17.04
N ARG A 17 28.51 -8.68 -17.15
CA ARG A 17 29.25 -9.29 -16.04
C ARG A 17 29.87 -8.23 -15.10
N VAL A 18 30.53 -7.23 -15.68
CA VAL A 18 31.28 -6.19 -14.94
C VAL A 18 30.41 -5.23 -14.12
N MET A 19 29.08 -5.39 -14.11
CA MET A 19 28.22 -4.68 -13.15
C MET A 19 28.53 -5.11 -11.71
N ASN A 20 28.79 -6.40 -11.50
CA ASN A 20 29.11 -6.94 -10.18
C ASN A 20 30.53 -6.55 -9.75
N GLU A 21 30.67 -6.10 -8.51
CA GLU A 21 31.98 -5.72 -7.94
C GLU A 21 32.94 -6.90 -7.86
N ARG A 22 32.43 -8.08 -7.47
CA ARG A 22 33.24 -9.30 -7.36
C ARG A 22 33.86 -9.72 -8.69
N GLU A 23 33.11 -9.60 -9.79
CA GLU A 23 33.62 -9.98 -11.11
C GLU A 23 34.66 -8.99 -11.62
N ARG A 24 34.55 -7.72 -11.22
CA ARG A 24 35.59 -6.71 -11.46
C ARG A 24 36.87 -7.00 -10.68
N LEU A 25 36.77 -7.53 -9.45
CA LEU A 25 37.91 -7.90 -8.62
C LEU A 25 38.68 -9.11 -9.16
N ILE A 26 38.00 -10.03 -9.84
CA ILE A 26 38.64 -11.18 -10.51
C ILE A 26 39.50 -10.73 -11.70
N GLY A 27 39.17 -9.58 -12.30
CA GLY A 27 39.90 -8.98 -13.41
C GLY A 27 38.96 -8.62 -14.57
N MET A 28 39.32 -7.55 -15.28
CA MET A 28 38.62 -7.07 -16.47
C MET A 28 39.56 -7.05 -17.67
N LEU A 29 39.06 -7.51 -18.81
CA LEU A 29 39.70 -7.28 -20.10
C LEU A 29 39.68 -5.79 -20.45
N ASP A 30 40.58 -5.35 -21.32
CA ASP A 30 40.63 -3.94 -21.74
C ASP A 30 39.35 -3.52 -22.50
N GLU A 31 38.77 -4.43 -23.27
CA GLU A 31 37.49 -4.23 -23.94
C GLU A 31 36.34 -4.05 -22.94
N GLU A 32 36.29 -4.86 -21.89
CA GLU A 32 35.29 -4.76 -20.82
C GLU A 32 35.43 -3.44 -20.06
N ARG A 33 36.68 -2.97 -19.84
CA ARG A 33 36.96 -1.68 -19.19
C ARG A 33 36.49 -0.51 -20.06
N ALA A 34 36.76 -0.56 -21.36
CA ALA A 34 36.29 0.44 -22.32
C ALA A 34 34.76 0.48 -22.40
N TRP A 35 34.11 -0.69 -22.40
CA TRP A 35 32.65 -0.77 -22.38
C TRP A 35 32.06 -0.21 -21.09
N ARG A 36 32.64 -0.56 -19.92
CA ARG A 36 32.18 -0.04 -18.64
C ARG A 36 32.32 1.47 -18.54
N ALA A 37 33.37 2.06 -19.09
CA ALA A 37 33.55 3.50 -19.16
C ALA A 37 32.44 4.17 -19.99
N ARG A 38 32.10 3.59 -21.15
CA ARG A 38 30.97 4.07 -21.98
C ARG A 38 29.64 3.94 -21.25
N PHE A 39 29.39 2.79 -20.61
CA PHE A 39 28.17 2.54 -19.85
C PHE A 39 28.04 3.45 -18.62
N LEU A 40 29.13 3.75 -17.92
CA LEU A 40 29.14 4.76 -16.84
C LEU A 40 28.82 6.15 -17.37
N LYS A 41 29.44 6.54 -18.48
CA LYS A 41 29.19 7.83 -19.12
C LYS A 41 27.75 7.97 -19.59
N SER A 42 27.12 6.89 -20.04
CA SER A 42 25.71 6.89 -20.44
C SER A 42 24.73 7.02 -19.27
N GLN A 43 25.18 6.87 -18.01
CA GLN A 43 24.34 7.12 -16.84
C GLN A 43 24.29 8.61 -16.47
N HIS A 44 25.15 9.46 -17.06
CA HIS A 44 25.05 10.90 -16.85
C HIS A 44 23.82 11.44 -17.60
N LEU A 45 22.89 12.02 -16.84
CA LEU A 45 21.74 12.70 -17.40
C LEU A 45 22.16 13.99 -18.10
N ALA A 46 21.34 14.43 -19.05
CA ALA A 46 21.51 15.76 -19.64
C ALA A 46 21.33 16.84 -18.57
N PRO A 47 22.01 18.00 -18.70
CA PRO A 47 21.94 19.06 -17.69
C PRO A 47 20.53 19.61 -17.47
N ASP A 48 19.68 19.51 -18.50
CA ASP A 48 18.30 20.00 -18.47
C ASP A 48 17.31 19.00 -17.86
N GLU A 49 17.77 17.78 -17.56
CA GLU A 49 16.93 16.74 -16.96
C GLU A 49 17.08 16.72 -15.43
N PRO A 50 15.98 16.50 -14.68
CA PRO A 50 14.64 16.14 -15.12
C PRO A 50 13.72 17.34 -15.45
N LEU A 51 13.02 17.27 -16.59
CA LEU A 51 12.04 18.27 -17.00
C LEU A 51 10.74 18.15 -16.18
N MET A 52 10.64 18.90 -15.08
CA MET A 52 9.45 18.94 -14.23
C MET A 52 8.50 20.07 -14.66
N SER A 53 7.86 19.91 -15.83
CA SER A 53 6.89 20.91 -16.32
C SER A 53 5.61 20.92 -15.49
N LYS A 54 4.92 22.08 -15.43
CA LYS A 54 3.61 22.18 -14.76
C LYS A 54 2.55 21.27 -15.40
N GLU A 55 2.68 21.05 -16.71
CA GLU A 55 1.81 20.16 -17.48
C GLU A 55 1.98 18.72 -17.05
N TYR A 56 3.21 18.28 -16.73
CA TYR A 56 3.45 16.95 -16.21
C TYR A 56 2.59 16.65 -14.98
N TYR A 57 2.54 17.56 -14.01
CA TYR A 57 1.68 17.40 -12.83
C TYR A 57 0.19 17.36 -13.17
N LYS A 58 -0.24 18.14 -14.17
CA LYS A 58 -1.61 18.16 -14.67
C LYS A 58 -1.96 16.81 -15.30
N HIS A 59 -1.19 16.33 -16.27
CA HIS A 59 -1.49 15.08 -16.96
C HIS A 59 -1.32 13.84 -16.08
N TYR A 60 -0.39 13.86 -15.13
CA TYR A 60 -0.13 12.71 -14.25
C TYR A 60 -1.23 12.48 -13.21
N TYR A 61 -1.90 13.55 -12.72
CA TYR A 61 -2.89 13.43 -11.64
C TYR A 61 -4.29 13.90 -12.07
N ASN A 62 -5.30 13.07 -11.79
CA ASN A 62 -6.72 13.41 -11.98
C ASN A 62 -7.15 14.60 -11.09
N PRO A 63 -8.17 15.39 -11.48
CA PRO A 63 -8.64 16.55 -10.68
C PRO A 63 -8.96 16.22 -9.21
N PHE A 64 -9.69 15.13 -8.96
CA PHE A 64 -9.98 14.67 -7.58
C PHE A 64 -8.71 14.36 -6.80
N ARG A 65 -7.73 13.75 -7.46
CA ARG A 65 -6.43 13.42 -6.87
C ARG A 65 -5.60 14.67 -6.58
N ARG A 66 -5.76 15.73 -7.35
CA ARG A 66 -5.13 17.02 -7.05
C ARG A 66 -5.78 17.68 -5.85
N PHE A 67 -7.12 17.68 -5.77
CA PHE A 67 -7.88 18.32 -4.70
C PHE A 67 -7.43 17.88 -3.30
N TYR A 68 -7.48 16.58 -2.99
CA TYR A 68 -7.08 16.12 -1.66
C TYR A 68 -5.56 16.16 -1.41
N ARG A 69 -4.74 16.39 -2.45
CA ARG A 69 -3.28 16.51 -2.32
C ARG A 69 -2.81 17.93 -2.05
N VAL A 70 -3.62 18.95 -2.36
CA VAL A 70 -3.28 20.37 -2.11
C VAL A 70 -2.73 20.61 -0.70
N PRO A 71 -3.39 20.18 0.41
CA PRO A 71 -2.88 20.49 1.75
C PRO A 71 -1.54 19.82 2.04
N LEU A 72 -1.38 18.56 1.62
CA LEU A 72 -0.14 17.81 1.84
C LEU A 72 1.00 18.31 0.95
N ASN A 73 0.70 18.84 -0.24
CA ASN A 73 1.70 19.51 -1.07
C ASN A 73 2.19 20.81 -0.44
N ALA A 74 1.31 21.57 0.22
CA ALA A 74 1.72 22.75 0.98
C ALA A 74 2.63 22.36 2.16
N PHE A 75 2.29 21.28 2.86
CA PHE A 75 3.13 20.70 3.91
C PHE A 75 4.51 20.25 3.40
N GLU A 76 4.56 19.58 2.25
CA GLU A 76 5.83 19.20 1.60
C GLU A 76 6.70 20.42 1.30
N ARG A 77 6.11 21.49 0.74
CA ARG A 77 6.84 22.72 0.43
C ARG A 77 7.43 23.39 1.67
N LEU A 78 6.73 23.35 2.79
CA LEU A 78 7.23 23.87 4.07
C LEU A 78 8.38 23.03 4.64
N LEU A 79 8.37 21.72 4.44
CA LEU A 79 9.42 20.80 4.90
C LEU A 79 10.65 20.75 4.00
N THR A 80 10.48 21.04 2.71
CA THR A 80 11.53 20.96 1.68
C THR A 80 12.82 21.70 2.07
N PRO A 81 12.81 22.95 2.60
CA PRO A 81 14.04 23.65 2.96
C PRO A 81 14.79 23.04 4.16
N VAL A 82 14.13 22.23 4.98
CA VAL A 82 14.72 21.66 6.21
C VAL A 82 15.30 20.27 5.96
N VAL A 83 14.58 19.41 5.23
CA VAL A 83 14.92 17.98 5.09
C VAL A 83 15.40 17.61 3.68
N GLY A 84 15.29 18.54 2.73
CA GLY A 84 15.57 18.31 1.31
C GLY A 84 14.39 17.70 0.54
N ALA A 85 14.44 17.80 -0.78
CA ALA A 85 13.31 17.47 -1.66
C ALA A 85 12.90 15.99 -1.63
N GLN A 86 13.86 15.07 -1.68
CA GLN A 86 13.54 13.63 -1.68
C GLN A 86 12.92 13.18 -0.36
N SER A 87 13.52 13.58 0.76
CA SER A 87 13.01 13.26 2.09
C SER A 87 11.63 13.88 2.34
N ALA A 88 11.42 15.14 1.94
CA ALA A 88 10.12 15.81 2.06
C ALA A 88 9.02 15.08 1.26
N LEU A 89 9.34 14.59 0.05
CA LEU A 89 8.41 13.80 -0.77
C LEU A 89 8.02 12.49 -0.07
N VAL A 90 9.00 11.77 0.47
CA VAL A 90 8.77 10.52 1.22
C VAL A 90 7.91 10.78 2.45
N ILE A 91 8.22 11.82 3.23
CA ILE A 91 7.45 12.21 4.41
C ILE A 91 6.01 12.54 4.02
N ARG A 92 5.79 13.36 2.99
CA ARG A 92 4.44 13.66 2.48
C ARG A 92 3.70 12.39 2.05
N TYR A 93 4.38 11.47 1.36
CA TYR A 93 3.75 10.23 0.91
C TYR A 93 3.32 9.34 2.08
N CYS A 94 4.21 9.11 3.04
CA CYS A 94 3.91 8.30 4.23
C CYS A 94 2.80 8.92 5.07
N THR A 95 2.89 10.21 5.38
CA THR A 95 1.86 10.95 6.14
C THR A 95 0.49 10.88 5.47
N ALA A 96 0.42 11.05 4.15
CA ALA A 96 -0.83 10.90 3.39
C ALA A 96 -1.48 9.53 3.61
N LYS A 97 -0.68 8.46 3.50
CA LYS A 97 -1.15 7.08 3.62
C LYS A 97 -1.56 6.74 5.05
N ILE A 98 -0.83 7.22 6.04
CA ILE A 98 -1.16 7.05 7.46
C ILE A 98 -2.48 7.76 7.77
N LEU A 99 -2.65 9.02 7.34
CA LEU A 99 -3.90 9.77 7.55
C LEU A 99 -5.10 9.08 6.89
N MET A 100 -4.96 8.64 5.63
CA MET A 100 -6.02 7.89 4.95
C MET A 100 -6.35 6.57 5.66
N GLY A 101 -5.32 5.85 6.11
CA GLY A 101 -5.47 4.61 6.88
C GLY A 101 -6.21 4.84 8.20
N MET A 102 -5.81 5.87 8.95
CA MET A 102 -6.49 6.25 10.20
C MET A 102 -7.95 6.62 9.95
N CYS A 103 -8.25 7.47 8.97
CA CYS A 103 -9.63 7.81 8.62
C CYS A 103 -10.47 6.58 8.25
N ALA A 104 -9.91 5.64 7.49
CA ALA A 104 -10.61 4.41 7.12
C ALA A 104 -10.85 3.49 8.32
N VAL A 105 -9.86 3.32 9.20
CA VAL A 105 -9.96 2.47 10.39
C VAL A 105 -10.93 3.07 11.39
N TYR A 106 -10.78 4.34 11.77
CA TYR A 106 -11.68 4.98 12.73
C TYR A 106 -13.08 5.15 12.17
N GLY A 107 -13.22 5.54 10.90
CA GLY A 107 -14.51 5.64 10.23
C GLY A 107 -15.22 4.29 10.14
N GLY A 108 -14.51 3.24 9.72
CA GLY A 108 -15.03 1.88 9.67
C GLY A 108 -15.38 1.34 11.05
N TRP A 109 -14.56 1.59 12.07
CA TRP A 109 -14.80 1.17 13.45
C TRP A 109 -16.01 1.89 14.05
N TYR A 110 -16.12 3.20 13.88
CA TYR A 110 -17.27 3.98 14.33
C TYR A 110 -18.54 3.49 13.62
N TYR A 111 -18.49 3.34 12.30
CA TYR A 111 -19.62 2.82 11.54
C TYR A 111 -20.04 1.42 12.00
N TYR A 112 -19.09 0.50 12.20
CA TYR A 112 -19.37 -0.86 12.67
C TYR A 112 -20.01 -0.92 14.05
N ASN A 113 -19.61 -0.05 14.99
CA ASN A 113 -20.14 -0.09 16.36
C ASN A 113 -21.50 0.60 16.49
N TYR A 114 -21.72 1.71 15.79
CA TYR A 114 -22.93 2.53 15.95
C TYR A 114 -23.98 2.32 14.85
N ASN A 115 -23.59 1.74 13.71
CA ASN A 115 -24.50 1.41 12.61
C ASN A 115 -24.47 -0.10 12.37
N THR A 116 -25.05 -0.85 13.31
CA THR A 116 -25.35 -2.27 13.14
C THR A 116 -26.74 -2.44 12.54
N ALA A 117 -26.84 -3.32 11.55
CA ALA A 117 -28.14 -3.67 11.01
C ALA A 117 -28.88 -4.56 12.02
N THR A 118 -30.18 -4.37 12.14
CA THR A 118 -31.07 -5.13 13.01
C THR A 118 -32.28 -5.58 12.20
N TRP A 119 -33.10 -6.48 12.76
CA TRP A 119 -34.33 -6.94 12.10
C TRP A 119 -35.22 -5.79 11.63
N MET A 120 -35.25 -4.67 12.36
CA MET A 120 -36.02 -3.47 12.01
C MET A 120 -35.30 -2.51 11.06
N ARG A 121 -33.96 -2.54 11.02
CA ARG A 121 -33.13 -1.62 10.22
C ARG A 121 -32.21 -2.41 9.30
N GLN A 122 -32.59 -2.51 8.03
CA GLN A 122 -31.82 -3.23 7.01
C GLN A 122 -30.59 -2.47 6.48
N SER A 123 -30.49 -1.16 6.75
CA SER A 123 -29.39 -0.31 6.27
C SER A 123 -28.24 -0.22 7.30
N ALA A 124 -27.27 -1.13 7.21
CA ALA A 124 -26.01 -1.11 7.96
C ALA A 124 -25.21 -2.42 7.73
N TRP A 125 -24.04 -2.55 8.35
CA TRP A 125 -23.33 -3.82 8.38
C TRP A 125 -24.01 -4.83 9.31
N ARG A 126 -24.14 -6.06 8.82
CA ARG A 126 -24.72 -7.17 9.59
C ARG A 126 -23.63 -7.81 10.45
N LYS A 127 -23.79 -7.68 11.77
CA LYS A 127 -22.90 -8.29 12.76
C LYS A 127 -23.47 -9.65 13.19
N ILE A 128 -22.85 -10.74 12.75
CA ILE A 128 -23.17 -12.09 13.22
C ILE A 128 -21.97 -12.56 14.04
N GLN A 129 -22.18 -12.72 15.34
CA GLN A 129 -21.17 -13.31 16.21
C GLN A 129 -21.38 -14.82 16.28
N THR A 130 -20.35 -15.57 15.88
CA THR A 130 -20.31 -17.00 16.14
C THR A 130 -19.79 -17.24 17.55
N ARG A 131 -20.31 -18.28 18.19
CA ARG A 131 -19.80 -18.72 19.49
C ARG A 131 -18.33 -19.16 19.39
N PRO A 132 -17.52 -18.99 20.44
CA PRO A 132 -16.20 -19.59 20.51
C PRO A 132 -16.31 -21.13 20.51
N ALA A 133 -15.29 -21.81 19.99
CA ALA A 133 -15.23 -23.27 20.01
C ALA A 133 -15.07 -23.76 21.46
N LYS A 134 -16.01 -24.60 21.92
CA LYS A 134 -15.95 -25.27 23.22
C LYS A 134 -15.41 -26.68 23.00
N ILE A 135 -14.15 -26.91 23.35
CA ILE A 135 -13.47 -28.19 23.11
C ILE A 135 -13.37 -28.96 24.44
N PRO A 136 -13.77 -30.25 24.48
CA PRO A 136 -13.58 -31.10 25.65
C PRO A 136 -12.12 -31.11 26.10
N GLY A 137 -11.89 -30.96 27.41
CA GLY A 137 -10.54 -30.94 28.00
C GLY A 137 -9.93 -29.55 28.20
N THR A 138 -10.58 -28.47 27.74
CA THR A 138 -10.23 -27.09 28.14
C THR A 138 -10.87 -26.73 29.48
N LYS A 139 -10.21 -25.89 30.30
CA LYS A 139 -10.73 -25.46 31.62
C LYS A 139 -12.11 -24.79 31.52
N ASP A 140 -12.40 -24.16 30.39
CA ASP A 140 -13.65 -23.43 30.14
C ASP A 140 -14.78 -24.33 29.58
N TYR A 141 -14.53 -25.64 29.41
CA TYR A 141 -15.51 -26.58 28.88
C TYR A 141 -16.49 -27.04 29.96
N LYS A 142 -17.70 -26.46 29.94
CA LYS A 142 -18.79 -26.81 30.86
C LYS A 142 -19.73 -27.93 30.34
N GLY A 143 -19.35 -28.63 29.26
CA GLY A 143 -20.19 -29.68 28.65
C GLY A 143 -21.20 -29.18 27.61
N LEU A 144 -22.21 -30.02 27.34
CA LEU A 144 -23.28 -29.75 26.37
C LEU A 144 -24.33 -28.80 26.97
N GLU A 145 -24.10 -27.50 26.82
CA GLU A 145 -25.07 -26.47 27.22
C GLU A 145 -25.95 -26.06 26.03
N LYS A 146 -27.26 -25.92 26.25
CA LYS A 146 -28.14 -25.30 25.26
C LYS A 146 -27.72 -23.83 25.11
N PRO A 147 -27.46 -23.34 23.88
CA PRO A 147 -27.09 -21.95 23.70
C PRO A 147 -28.26 -21.03 24.10
N PRO A 148 -28.00 -19.90 24.78
CA PRO A 148 -29.05 -18.97 25.17
C PRO A 148 -29.79 -18.38 23.97
N LYS A 149 -29.09 -18.21 22.84
CA LYS A 149 -29.67 -17.81 21.54
C LYS A 149 -29.37 -18.89 20.49
N PRO A 150 -30.33 -19.81 20.22
CA PRO A 150 -30.11 -20.89 19.26
C PRO A 150 -30.12 -20.41 17.80
N PHE A 151 -30.75 -19.27 17.52
CA PHE A 151 -30.91 -18.72 16.17
C PHE A 151 -30.26 -17.34 16.04
N ALA A 152 -29.81 -17.01 14.83
CA ALA A 152 -29.32 -15.68 14.49
C ALA A 152 -30.50 -14.72 14.23
N THR A 153 -31.27 -14.42 15.29
CA THR A 153 -32.51 -13.62 15.28
C THR A 153 -32.31 -12.14 14.93
N PHE A 154 -31.06 -11.69 14.77
CA PHE A 154 -30.73 -10.35 14.28
C PHE A 154 -31.37 -9.20 15.10
N GLY A 155 -31.50 -9.41 16.41
CA GLY A 155 -32.11 -8.43 17.31
C GLY A 155 -33.64 -8.43 17.31
N PHE A 156 -34.29 -9.42 16.69
CA PHE A 156 -35.74 -9.60 16.75
C PHE A 156 -36.28 -9.66 18.19
N GLU A 157 -35.53 -10.21 19.14
CA GLU A 157 -35.92 -10.26 20.55
C GLU A 157 -36.20 -8.88 21.18
N ASN A 158 -35.67 -7.80 20.58
CA ASN A 158 -35.92 -6.42 21.00
C ASN A 158 -37.08 -5.77 20.23
N SER A 159 -37.88 -6.54 19.50
CA SER A 159 -39.05 -6.01 18.82
C SER A 159 -40.11 -5.56 19.84
N PRO A 160 -40.79 -4.43 19.61
CA PRO A 160 -42.01 -4.05 20.34
C PRO A 160 -43.21 -5.00 20.14
N ILE A 161 -43.06 -6.09 19.38
CA ILE A 161 -44.08 -7.12 19.11
C ILE A 161 -43.62 -8.42 19.76
#